data_AF-A0A419T493-F1
#
_entry.id   AF-A0A419T493-F1
#
_cell.length_a   1.000
_cell.length_b   1.000
_cell.length_c   1.000
_cell.angle_alpha   90.00
_cell.angle_beta   90.00
_cell.angle_gamma   90.00
#
_symmetry.space_group_name_H-M   'P 1'
#
loop_
_entity.id
_entity.type
_entity.pdbx_description
1 polymer ?
#
loop_
_entity_poly.entity_id
_entity_poly.type
_entity_poly.pdbx_seq_one_letter_code
_entity_poly.pdbx_strand_id
1 'polypeptide(L)'
;MEAGDPCDVIPGTVVRENPVEIQLSDKIVLFHSQVLVPEQLKDHSRIMNIPGLGEVTVEVKGEVKMGKKVLLLQKRGGQQYVVIGTW
;
A
#
# COMPACT_ATOMS: atom_id res chain seq x y z
N MET A 1 25.90 16.21 15.24
CA MET A 1 24.91 15.13 15.41
C MET A 1 23.91 15.34 14.30
N GLU A 2 24.13 14.74 13.13
CA GLU A 2 23.19 14.86 12.02
C GLU A 2 21.93 14.09 12.39
N ALA A 3 20.79 14.78 12.41
CA ALA A 3 19.50 14.10 12.40
C ALA A 3 19.50 13.21 11.15
N GLY A 4 19.38 11.88 11.36
CA GLY A 4 19.34 10.93 10.25
C GLY A 4 18.19 11.31 9.32
N ASP A 5 18.55 11.65 8.09
CA ASP A 5 17.68 12.07 6.99
C ASP A 5 16.33 11.32 7.02
N PRO A 6 15.23 11.97 7.46
CA PRO A 6 13.97 11.28 7.72
C PRO A 6 13.41 10.71 6.42
N CYS A 7 12.89 9.48 6.46
CA CYS A 7 12.10 8.97 5.33
C CYS A 7 10.87 9.87 5.16
N ASP A 8 10.75 10.51 4.00
CA ASP A 8 9.58 11.32 3.68
C ASP A 8 8.34 10.45 3.52
N VAL A 9 7.24 10.89 4.13
CA VAL A 9 5.90 10.35 3.89
C VAL A 9 5.34 11.05 2.66
N ILE A 10 5.15 10.28 1.59
CA ILE A 10 4.78 10.80 0.28
C ILE A 10 3.34 10.38 -0.04
N PRO A 11 2.41 11.31 -0.29
CA PRO A 11 1.07 10.97 -0.73
C PRO A 11 1.06 10.57 -2.21
N GLY A 12 0.20 9.63 -2.56
CA GLY A 12 -0.05 9.22 -3.94
C GLY A 12 -1.50 8.82 -4.17
N THR A 13 -1.85 8.59 -5.43
CA THR A 13 -3.17 8.09 -5.84
C THR A 13 -3.00 6.80 -6.64
N VAL A 14 -3.75 5.77 -6.30
CA VAL A 14 -3.73 4.50 -7.06
C VAL A 14 -4.37 4.74 -8.42
N VAL A 15 -3.62 4.47 -9.50
CA VAL A 15 -4.12 4.62 -10.88
C VAL A 15 -4.42 3.28 -11.54
N ARG A 16 -3.94 2.18 -10.96
CA ARG A 16 -4.20 0.80 -11.39
C ARG A 16 -4.09 -0.16 -10.21
N GLU A 17 -4.92 -1.21 -10.16
CA GLU A 17 -4.96 -2.18 -9.05
C GLU A 17 -4.20 -3.49 -9.32
N ASN A 18 -4.15 -3.95 -10.57
CA ASN A 18 -3.51 -5.21 -10.91
C ASN A 18 -2.74 -5.13 -12.25
N PRO A 19 -1.40 -5.03 -12.22
CA PRO A 19 -0.58 -4.79 -11.04
C PRO A 19 -0.74 -3.34 -10.52
N VAL A 20 -0.40 -3.10 -9.25
CA VAL A 20 -0.56 -1.77 -8.64
C VAL A 20 0.38 -0.75 -9.27
N GLU A 21 -0.19 0.40 -9.64
CA GLU A 21 0.53 1.60 -10.08
C GLU A 21 0.02 2.82 -9.30
N ILE A 22 0.92 3.72 -8.91
CA ILE A 22 0.59 4.86 -8.05
C ILE A 22 1.16 6.15 -8.63
N GLN A 23 0.31 7.15 -8.79
CA GLN A 23 0.70 8.50 -9.21
C GLN A 23 1.06 9.36 -8.00
N LEU A 24 2.28 9.92 -7.99
CA LEU A 24 2.74 10.87 -6.96
C LEU A 24 2.46 12.33 -7.35
N SER A 25 2.52 12.61 -8.66
CA SER A 25 2.25 13.92 -9.25
C SER A 25 1.94 13.76 -10.74
N ASP A 26 1.62 14.85 -11.44
CA ASP A 26 1.30 14.83 -12.87
C ASP A 26 2.41 14.26 -13.77
N LYS A 27 3.65 14.19 -13.27
CA LYS A 27 4.82 13.72 -14.04
C LYS A 27 5.38 12.38 -13.56
N ILE A 28 4.94 11.89 -12.40
CA ILE A 28 5.58 10.75 -11.74
C ILE A 28 4.54 9.67 -11.44
N VAL A 29 4.70 8.52 -12.09
CA VAL A 29 3.96 7.29 -11.82
C VAL A 29 4.95 6.21 -11.38
N LEU A 30 4.67 5.59 -10.25
CA LEU A 30 5.37 4.43 -9.74
C LEU A 30 4.76 3.17 -10.32
N PHE A 31 5.58 2.36 -10.98
CA PHE A 31 5.16 1.07 -11.53
C PHE A 31 5.28 -0.03 -10.48
N HIS A 32 4.66 -1.18 -10.77
CA HIS A 32 4.66 -2.34 -9.88
C HIS A 32 6.03 -2.73 -9.30
N SER A 33 7.10 -2.68 -10.09
CA SER A 33 8.47 -3.02 -9.66
C SER A 33 9.04 -2.06 -8.61
N GLN A 34 8.47 -0.85 -8.51
CA GLN A 34 8.86 0.21 -7.60
C GLN A 34 7.98 0.25 -6.35
N VAL A 35 6.85 -0.46 -6.32
CA VAL A 35 5.87 -0.37 -5.22
C VAL A 35 5.76 -1.71 -4.48
N LEU A 36 6.07 -1.67 -3.20
CA LEU A 36 5.79 -2.74 -2.25
C LEU A 36 4.45 -2.45 -1.57
N VAL A 37 3.48 -3.34 -1.76
CA VAL A 37 2.18 -3.25 -1.11
C VAL A 37 2.04 -4.44 -0.16
N PRO A 38 2.00 -4.21 1.16
CA PRO A 38 1.72 -5.24 2.16
C PRO A 38 0.44 -6.01 1.86
N GLU A 39 0.43 -7.32 2.17
CA GLU A 39 -0.73 -8.20 1.94
C GLU A 39 -2.00 -7.67 2.63
N GLN A 40 -1.84 -7.09 3.81
CA GLN A 40 -2.91 -6.52 4.63
C GLN A 40 -3.66 -5.38 3.93
N LEU A 41 -3.03 -4.73 2.94
CA LEU A 41 -3.62 -3.64 2.17
C LEU A 41 -4.22 -4.10 0.83
N LYS A 42 -4.10 -5.40 0.50
CA LYS A 42 -4.69 -6.06 -0.67
C LYS A 42 -5.87 -6.92 -0.25
N ASP A 43 -6.69 -7.30 -1.23
CA ASP A 43 -7.67 -8.36 -1.03
C ASP A 43 -6.92 -9.66 -0.65
N HIS A 44 -7.29 -10.26 0.48
CA HIS A 44 -6.67 -11.49 0.96
C HIS A 44 -7.63 -12.29 1.85
N SER A 45 -7.45 -13.60 1.88
CA SER A 45 -8.23 -14.49 2.74
C SER A 45 -7.55 -14.71 4.08
N ARG A 46 -8.34 -14.74 5.17
CA ARG A 46 -7.88 -15.08 6.51
C ARG A 46 -8.84 -16.04 7.19
N ILE A 47 -8.30 -16.96 7.98
CA ILE A 47 -9.09 -17.79 8.88
C ILE A 47 -9.34 -16.97 10.15
N MET A 48 -10.61 -16.84 10.53
CA MET A 48 -11.03 -16.11 11.72
C MET A 48 -12.02 -16.95 12.53
N ASN A 49 -11.90 -16.86 13.85
CA ASN A 49 -12.92 -17.39 14.75
C ASN A 49 -13.96 -16.29 15.04
N ILE A 50 -15.17 -16.44 14.49
CA ILE A 50 -16.24 -15.45 14.63
C ILE A 50 -17.24 -15.93 15.69
N PRO A 51 -17.53 -15.14 16.75
CA PRO A 51 -18.51 -15.51 17.76
C PRO A 51 -19.86 -15.89 17.15
N GLY A 52 -20.35 -17.08 17.45
CA GLY A 52 -21.61 -17.63 16.93
C GLY A 52 -21.52 -18.34 15.58
N LEU A 53 -20.39 -18.25 14.87
CA LEU A 53 -20.14 -18.91 13.58
C LEU A 53 -19.01 -19.95 13.65
N GLY A 54 -18.07 -19.79 14.58
CA GLY A 54 -16.88 -20.64 14.70
C GLY A 54 -15.77 -20.21 13.75
N GLU A 55 -14.88 -21.16 13.43
CA GLU A 55 -13.76 -20.92 12.52
C GLU A 55 -14.24 -20.89 11.06
N VAL A 56 -14.00 -19.76 10.39
CA VAL A 56 -14.40 -19.55 8.98
C VAL A 56 -13.30 -18.84 8.21
N THR A 57 -13.23 -19.10 6.90
CA THR A 57 -12.40 -18.32 5.98
C THR A 57 -13.16 -17.09 5.54
N VAL A 58 -12.65 -15.90 5.84
CA VAL A 58 -13.19 -14.62 5.40
C VAL A 58 -12.31 -14.02 4.31
N GLU A 59 -12.94 -13.33 3.35
CA GLU A 59 -12.25 -12.45 2.42
C GLU A 59 -12.17 -11.05 3.03
N VAL A 60 -10.96 -10.58 3.32
CA VAL A 60 -10.69 -9.22 3.76
C VAL A 60 -10.42 -8.38 2.52
N LYS A 61 -11.25 -7.37 2.28
CA LYS A 61 -11.07 -6.42 1.17
C LYS A 61 -9.96 -5.43 1.53
N GLY A 62 -9.04 -5.24 0.59
CA GLY A 62 -7.95 -4.28 0.72
C GLY A 62 -8.37 -2.87 0.33
N GLU A 63 -7.66 -1.89 0.88
CA GLU A 63 -7.95 -0.46 0.67
C GLU A 63 -7.16 0.17 -0.50
N VAL A 64 -6.16 -0.53 -1.04
CA VAL A 64 -5.38 -0.07 -2.21
C VAL A 64 -6.18 -0.35 -3.49
N LYS A 65 -7.13 0.55 -3.77
CA LYS A 65 -8.06 0.51 -4.92
C LYS A 65 -7.92 1.74 -5.81
N MET A 66 -8.29 1.63 -7.09
CA MET A 66 -8.19 2.71 -8.08
C MET A 66 -8.88 3.98 -7.56
N GLY A 67 -8.20 5.12 -7.71
CA GLY A 67 -8.65 6.43 -7.24
C GLY A 67 -8.46 6.68 -5.74
N LYS A 68 -8.07 5.69 -4.94
CA LYS A 68 -7.78 5.89 -3.51
C LYS A 68 -6.45 6.61 -3.31
N LYS A 69 -6.41 7.46 -2.29
CA LYS A 69 -5.17 8.08 -1.82
C LYS A 69 -4.43 7.14 -0.87
N VAL A 70 -3.12 7.13 -1.00
CA VAL A 70 -2.23 6.24 -0.27
C VAL A 70 -1.04 7.02 0.28
N LEU A 71 -0.48 6.50 1.37
CA LEU A 71 0.75 6.98 1.97
C LEU A 71 1.90 6.04 1.64
N LEU A 72 3.01 6.61 1.21
CA LEU A 72 4.21 5.88 0.86
C LEU A 72 5.41 6.32 1.70
N LEU A 73 6.28 5.38 2.01
CA LEU A 73 7.65 5.66 2.46
C LEU A 73 8.61 5.30 1.34
N GLN A 74 9.54 6.19 1.01
CA GLN A 74 10.63 5.90 0.09
C GLN A 74 11.74 5.12 0.81
N LYS A 75 12.20 4.02 0.20
CA LYS A 75 13.37 3.29 0.67
C LYS A 75 14.64 4.11 0.36
N ARG A 76 15.45 4.39 1.39
CA ARG A 76 16.72 5.11 1.24
C ARG A 76 17.64 4.46 0.21
N GLY A 77 18.22 5.28 -0.66
CA GLY A 77 19.18 4.84 -1.68
C GLY A 77 18.57 4.12 -2.88
N GLY A 78 17.25 4.15 -3.07
CA GLY A 78 16.59 3.52 -4.20
C GLY A 78 15.29 4.22 -4.65
N GLN A 79 14.70 3.69 -5.73
CA GLN A 79 13.40 4.11 -6.26
C GLN A 79 12.26 3.17 -5.83
N GLN A 80 12.42 2.47 -4.71
CA GLN A 80 11.38 1.61 -4.16
C GLN A 80 10.61 2.34 -3.08
N TYR A 81 9.31 2.13 -3.06
CA TYR A 81 8.37 2.74 -2.12
C TYR A 81 7.53 1.64 -1.49
N VAL A 82 7.19 1.82 -0.21
CA VAL A 82 6.27 0.92 0.49
C VAL A 82 4.99 1.67 0.85
N VAL A 83 3.84 1.09 0.52
CA VAL A 83 2.55 1.62 0.96
C VAL A 83 2.39 1.29 2.44
N ILE A 84 2.18 2.32 3.25
CA ILE A 84 2.01 2.18 4.70
C ILE A 84 0.57 2.39 5.18
N GLY A 85 -0.30 2.90 4.31
CA GLY A 85 -1.72 3.09 4.62
C GLY A 85 -2.47 3.88 3.55
N THR A 86 -3.75 4.10 3.81
CA THR A 86 -4.68 4.89 3.00
C THR A 86 -5.27 6.01 3.85
N TRP A 87 -5.68 7.13 3.24
CA TRP A 87 -6.40 8.21 3.92
C TRP A 87 -7.54 8.79 3.07
#